data_AF-A0A1I7ZZW2-F1
#
_entry.id   AF-A0A1I7ZZW2-F1
#
_cell.length_a   1.000
_cell.length_b   1.000
_cell.length_c   1.000
_cell.angle_alpha   90.00
_cell.angle_beta   90.00
_cell.angle_gamma   90.00
#
_symmetry.space_group_name_H-M   'P 1'
#
loop_
_entity.id
_entity.type
_entity.pdbx_description
1 polymer ?
#
loop_
_entity_poly.entity_id
_entity_poly.type
_entity_poly.pdbx_seq_one_letter_code
_entity_poly.pdbx_strand_id
1 'polypeptide(L)' 'MTYCETWEQFATAAQNLQAKKPQKCRFVVKYDHKEGKMVLKITDDKVCHKYATDQLQDVRRLEKLTATLMRTITSAHP' A
#
# COMPACT_ATOMS: atom_id res chain seq x y z
N MET A 1 -5.54 -7.52 11.49
CA MET A 1 -5.01 -6.38 10.72
C MET A 1 -3.74 -5.93 11.42
N THR A 2 -2.62 -5.88 10.72
CA THR A 2 -1.31 -5.58 11.33
C THR A 2 -0.80 -4.24 10.82
N TYR A 3 -0.42 -3.35 11.73
CA TYR A 3 0.26 -2.12 11.37
C TYR A 3 1.76 -2.39 11.19
N CYS A 4 2.29 -1.99 10.05
CA CYS A 4 3.72 -1.93 9.82
C CYS A 4 4.27 -0.68 10.52
N GLU A 5 5.40 -0.83 11.19
CA GLU A 5 6.05 0.25 11.94
C GLU A 5 6.83 1.18 11.00
N THR A 6 7.35 0.64 9.90
CA THR A 6 8.15 1.39 8.92
C THR A 6 7.53 1.34 7.53
N TRP A 7 7.84 2.37 6.74
CA TRP A 7 7.49 2.43 5.34
C TRP A 7 8.03 1.22 4.57
N GLU A 8 9.27 0.84 4.83
CA GLU A 8 9.98 -0.23 4.13
C GLU A 8 9.32 -1.59 4.37
N GLN A 9 8.88 -1.85 5.61
CA GLN A 9 8.10 -3.03 5.95
C GLN A 9 6.77 -3.06 5.21
N PHE A 10 6.06 -1.93 5.16
CA PHE A 10 4.78 -1.83 4.46
C PHE A 10 4.92 -2.01 2.94
N ALA A 11 5.87 -1.31 2.32
CA ALA A 11 6.09 -1.37 0.88
C ALA A 11 6.46 -2.79 0.42
N THR A 12 7.34 -3.45 1.18
CA THR A 12 7.73 -4.85 0.93
C THR A 12 6.54 -5.79 1.06
N ALA A 13 5.75 -5.65 2.13
CA ALA A 13 4.54 -6.47 2.33
C ALA A 13 3.51 -6.24 1.21
N ALA A 14 3.34 -4.99 0.76
CA ALA A 14 2.43 -4.63 -0.31
C ALA A 14 2.83 -5.24 -1.66
N GLN A 15 4.08 -5.12 -2.06
CA GLN A 15 4.59 -5.71 -3.30
C GLN A 15 4.49 -7.24 -3.26
N ASN A 16 4.85 -7.87 -2.13
CA ASN A 16 4.75 -9.32 -1.98
C ASN A 16 3.31 -9.82 -2.05
N LEU A 17 2.36 -9.13 -1.42
CA LEU A 17 0.95 -9.54 -1.46
C LEU A 17 0.39 -9.36 -2.88
N GLN A 18 0.71 -8.26 -3.56
CA GLN A 18 0.32 -8.01 -4.94
C GLN A 18 0.86 -9.08 -5.89
N ALA A 19 2.12 -9.46 -5.77
CA ALA A 19 2.73 -10.49 -6.60
C ALA A 19 2.11 -11.88 -6.38
N LYS A 20 1.73 -12.20 -5.13
CA LYS A 20 1.15 -13.50 -4.78
C LYS A 20 -0.32 -13.65 -5.18
N LYS A 21 -1.12 -12.57 -5.07
CA LYS A 21 -2.58 -12.60 -5.22
C LYS A 21 -3.10 -11.39 -6.03
N PRO A 22 -2.63 -11.18 -7.27
CA PRO A 22 -2.90 -9.94 -8.01
C PRO A 22 -4.39 -9.66 -8.24
N GLN A 23 -5.21 -10.70 -8.45
CA GLN A 23 -6.65 -10.58 -8.72
C GLN A 23 -7.53 -10.41 -7.47
N LYS A 24 -6.99 -10.66 -6.27
CA LYS A 24 -7.73 -10.54 -5.01
C LYS A 24 -7.22 -9.42 -4.11
N CYS A 25 -6.08 -8.84 -4.47
CA CYS A 25 -5.44 -7.79 -3.72
C CYS A 25 -6.11 -6.43 -3.97
N ARG A 26 -6.32 -5.65 -2.92
CA ARG A 26 -6.85 -4.28 -3.00
C ARG A 26 -5.96 -3.34 -2.19
N PHE A 27 -5.44 -2.31 -2.87
CA PHE A 27 -4.67 -1.23 -2.27
C PHE A 27 -5.58 -0.01 -2.03
N VAL A 28 -5.59 0.53 -0.82
CA VAL A 28 -6.48 1.64 -0.41
C VAL A 28 -5.67 2.70 0.31
N VAL A 29 -5.95 3.96 -0.02
CA VAL A 29 -5.40 5.15 0.63
C VAL A 29 -6.54 5.91 1.30
N LYS A 30 -6.37 6.29 2.56
CA LYS A 30 -7.23 7.24 3.26
C LYS A 30 -6.38 8.44 3.65
N TYR A 31 -6.79 9.63 3.25
CA TYR A 31 -6.19 10.90 3.69
C TYR A 31 -7.17 11.66 4.57
N ASP A 32 -6.69 12.18 5.70
CA ASP A 32 -7.43 13.05 6.59
C ASP A 32 -6.72 14.40 6.67
N HIS A 33 -7.28 15.41 6.00
CA HIS A 33 -6.68 16.74 5.94
C HIS A 33 -6.70 17.44 7.30
N LYS A 34 -7.74 17.22 8.12
CA LYS A 34 -7.88 17.87 9.43
C LYS A 34 -6.81 17.39 10.40
N GLU A 35 -6.46 16.11 10.33
CA GLU A 35 -5.41 15.52 11.18
C GLU A 35 -4.02 15.56 10.53
N GLY A 36 -3.90 15.94 9.26
CA GLY A 36 -2.65 15.88 8.51
C GLY A 36 -2.10 14.46 8.34
N LYS A 37 -2.96 13.45 8.40
CA LYS A 37 -2.58 12.03 8.45
C LYS A 37 -3.04 11.28 7.22
N MET A 38 -2.27 10.25 6.89
CA MET A 38 -2.58 9.30 5.82
C MET A 38 -2.48 7.87 6.35
N VAL A 39 -3.43 7.04 5.93
CA VAL A 39 -3.44 5.60 6.21
C VAL A 39 -3.46 4.84 4.89
N LEU A 40 -2.47 3.99 4.70
CA LEU A 40 -2.35 3.05 3.60
C LEU A 40 -2.80 1.66 4.06
N LYS A 41 -3.46 0.92 3.17
CA LYS A 41 -3.90 -0.45 3.44
C LYS A 41 -3.74 -1.30 2.19
N ILE A 42 -3.30 -2.53 2.37
CA ILE A 42 -3.36 -3.57 1.34
C ILE A 42 -3.89 -4.88 1.91
N THR A 43 -4.79 -5.54 1.19
CA THR A 43 -5.47 -6.75 1.67
C THR A 43 -5.91 -7.67 0.54
N ASP A 44 -5.91 -8.97 0.78
CA ASP A 44 -6.51 -10.02 -0.09
C ASP A 44 -7.72 -10.71 0.56
N ASP A 45 -8.31 -10.05 1.58
CA ASP A 45 -9.38 -10.54 2.46
C ASP A 45 -8.97 -11.61 3.47
N LYS A 46 -7.70 -12.04 3.46
CA LYS A 46 -7.14 -12.96 4.47
C LYS A 46 -6.05 -12.28 5.30
N VAL A 47 -5.12 -11.60 4.62
CA VAL A 47 -4.04 -10.84 5.23
C VAL A 47 -4.28 -9.36 4.97
N CYS A 48 -4.03 -8.53 5.97
CA CYS A 48 -4.21 -7.09 5.88
C CYS A 48 -3.05 -6.36 6.56
N HIS A 49 -2.30 -5.61 5.75
CA HIS A 49 -1.23 -4.74 6.20
C HIS A 49 -1.68 -3.29 6.13
N LYS A 50 -1.36 -2.52 7.17
CA LYS A 50 -1.66 -1.09 7.25
C LYS A 50 -0.41 -0.30 7.57
N TYR A 51 -0.34 0.94 7.12
CA TYR A 51 0.70 1.90 7.49
C TYR A 51 0.05 3.26 7.70
N ALA A 52 0.35 3.92 8.81
CA ALA A 52 -0.16 5.25 9.11
C ALA A 52 1.02 6.21 9.28
N THR A 53 0.90 7.39 8.71
CA THR A 53 1.96 8.40 8.74
C THR A 53 1.36 9.81 8.66
N ASP A 54 2.02 10.75 9.31
CA ASP A 54 1.85 12.20 9.18
C ASP A 54 3.06 12.86 8.48
N GLN A 55 4.03 12.06 8.04
CA GLN A 55 5.27 12.54 7.45
C GLN A 55 5.08 12.86 5.97
N LEU A 56 5.31 14.12 5.58
CA LEU A 56 5.12 14.58 4.20
C LEU A 56 5.99 13.81 3.18
N GLN A 57 7.18 13.35 3.59
CA GLN A 57 8.06 12.56 2.72
C GLN A 57 7.41 11.26 2.23
N ASP A 58 6.49 10.68 3.02
CA ASP A 58 5.82 9.43 2.69
C ASP A 58 4.75 9.61 1.61
N VAL A 59 4.29 10.85 1.36
CA VAL A 59 3.40 11.16 0.23
C VAL A 59 4.12 10.91 -1.10
N ARG A 60 5.39 11.33 -1.21
CA ARG A 60 6.21 11.04 -2.40
C ARG A 60 6.53 9.56 -2.54
N ARG A 61 6.68 8.84 -1.41
CA ARG A 61 6.90 7.39 -1.41
C ARG A 61 5.63 6.64 -1.85
N LEU A 62 4.44 7.12 -1.44
CA LEU A 62 3.14 6.60 -1.90
C LEU A 62 2.99 6.68 -3.42
N GLU A 63 3.32 7.83 -4.03
CA GLU A 63 3.25 8.01 -5.47
C GLU A 63 4.07 6.91 -6.20
N LYS A 64 5.32 6.71 -5.78
CA LYS A 64 6.22 5.69 -6.36
C LYS A 64 5.71 4.26 -6.18
N LEU A 65 5.20 3.93 -4.99
CA LEU A 65 4.65 2.61 -4.71
C LEU A 65 3.40 2.36 -5.58
N THR A 66 2.50 3.33 -5.65
CA THR A 66 1.26 3.24 -6.43
C THR A 66 1.55 3.03 -7.91
N ALA A 67 2.46 3.82 -8.50
CA ALA A 67 2.89 3.65 -9.89
C ALA A 67 3.50 2.26 -10.15
N THR A 68 4.26 1.73 -9.19
CA THR A 68 4.83 0.37 -9.30
C THR A 68 3.76 -0.70 -9.26
N LEU A 69 2.82 -0.62 -8.31
CA LEU A 69 1.70 -1.56 -8.20
C LEU A 69 0.83 -1.54 -9.46
N MET A 70 0.50 -0.35 -9.99
CA MET A 70 -0.29 -0.19 -11.21
C MET A 70 0.38 -0.87 -12.41
N ARG A 71 1.70 -0.67 -12.61
CA ARG A 71 2.46 -1.35 -13.67
C ARG A 71 2.39 -2.88 -13.53
N THR A 72 2.59 -3.40 -12.32
CA THR A 72 2.50 -4.85 -12.06
C THR A 72 1.09 -5.39 -12.32
N ILE A 73 0.04 -4.65 -11.96
CA ILE A 73 -1.35 -5.04 -12.21
C ILE A 73 -1.59 -5.17 -13.71
N THR A 74 -1.15 -4.19 -14.51
CA THR A 74 -1.33 -4.22 -15.97
C THR A 74 -0.48 -5.28 -16.66
N SER A 75 0.74 -5.56 -16.17
CA SER A 75 1.63 -6.56 -16.77
C SER A 75 1.28 -8.00 -16.38
N ALA A 76 0.49 -8.20 -15.32
CA ALA A 76 0.04 -9.51 -14.86
C ALA A 76 -1.18 -10.05 -15.64
N HIS A 77 -1.65 -9.32 -16.65
CA HIS A 77 -2.60 -9.78 -17.66
C HIS A 77 -1.83 -10.09 -18.96
N PRO A 78 -1.83 -11.35 -19.45
CA PRO A 78 -1.65 -11.62 -20.88
C PRO A 78 -2.89 -11.19 -21.68
#